data_AF-A0A4Q6ATI4-F1
#
_entry.id   AF-A0A4Q6ATI4-F1
#
_cell.length_a   1.000
_cell.length_b   1.000
_cell.length_c   1.000
_cell.angle_alpha   90.00
_cell.angle_beta   90.00
_cell.angle_gamma   90.00
#
_symmetry.space_group_name_H-M   'P 1'
#
loop_
_entity.id
_entity.type
_entity.pdbx_description
1 polymer ?
#
loop_
_entity_poly.entity_id
_entity_poly.type
_entity_poly.pdbx_seq_one_letter_code
_entity_poly.pdbx_strand_id
1 'polypeptide(L)' 'MNSFSKIIQIRWSDLDPNFHLRHSVYYDWGAFCRVEFLNEQGLTADVMMQLQIGPI' A
#
# COMPACT_ATOMS: atom_id res chain seq x y z
N MET A 1 17.41 12.15 2.10
CA MET A 1 16.18 11.49 1.64
C MET A 1 15.20 11.51 2.80
N ASN A 2 14.01 12.09 2.62
CA ASN A 2 12.98 12.06 3.66
C ASN A 2 12.30 10.68 3.64
N SER A 3 12.05 10.10 4.80
CA SER A 3 11.31 8.85 4.92
C SER A 3 9.82 9.08 4.64
N PHE A 4 9.23 8.25 3.79
CA PHE A 4 7.79 8.19 3.60
C PHE A 4 7.17 7.15 4.55
N SER A 5 6.03 7.45 5.15
CA SER A 5 5.33 6.52 6.03
C SER A 5 3.82 6.78 6.03
N LYS A 6 3.04 5.73 6.30
CA LYS A 6 1.59 5.80 6.47
C LYS A 6 1.18 5.10 7.74
N ILE A 7 0.19 5.67 8.43
CA ILE A 7 -0.46 5.04 9.57
C ILE A 7 -1.48 4.04 9.03
N ILE A 8 -1.46 2.81 9.54
CA ILE A 8 -2.37 1.76 9.13
C ILE A 8 -3.37 1.49 10.26
N GLN A 9 -4.65 1.45 9.92
CA GLN A 9 -5.69 0.99 10.83
C GLN A 9 -5.80 -0.53 10.76
N ILE A 10 -5.51 -1.20 11.87
CA ILE A 10 -5.59 -2.66 11.98
C ILE A 10 -7.06 -3.08 12.07
N ARG A 11 -7.45 -4.05 11.25
CA ARG A 11 -8.77 -4.68 11.26
C ARG A 11 -8.70 -6.06 11.92
N TRP A 12 -9.80 -6.52 12.48
CA TRP A 12 -9.92 -7.91 12.95
C TRP A 12 -9.59 -8.92 11.85
N SER A 13 -10.03 -8.62 10.63
CA SER A 13 -9.73 -9.39 9.44
C SER A 13 -8.29 -9.29 8.98
N ASP A 14 -7.37 -8.62 9.67
CA ASP A 14 -5.95 -8.59 9.30
C ASP A 14 -5.14 -9.63 10.07
N LEU A 15 -5.70 -10.11 11.18
CA LEU A 15 -5.05 -11.03 12.10
C LEU A 15 -5.41 -12.49 11.79
N ASP A 16 -4.52 -13.41 12.19
CA ASP A 16 -4.80 -14.83 12.27
C ASP A 16 -5.47 -15.18 13.63
N PRO A 17 -5.90 -16.44 13.84
CA PRO A 17 -6.49 -16.85 15.13
C PRO A 17 -5.57 -16.69 16.35
N ASN A 18 -4.27 -16.51 16.16
CA ASN A 18 -3.28 -16.28 17.21
C ASN A 18 -2.97 -14.79 17.42
N PHE A 19 -3.74 -13.88 16.80
CA PHE A 19 -3.54 -12.43 16.83
C PHE A 19 -2.25 -11.93 16.18
N HIS A 20 -1.61 -12.74 15.34
CA HIS A 20 -0.51 -12.29 14.50
C HIS A 20 -1.03 -11.71 13.20
N LEU A 21 -0.33 -10.71 12.67
CA LEU A 21 -0.60 -10.20 11.34
C LEU A 21 -0.47 -11.33 10.31
N ARG A 22 -1.47 -11.51 9.46
CA ARG A 22 -1.37 -12.48 8.38
C ARG A 22 -0.32 -12.04 7.36
N HIS A 23 0.44 -13.02 6.88
CA HIS A 23 1.50 -12.80 5.90
C HIS A 23 1.00 -12.15 4.60
N SER A 24 -0.18 -12.54 4.10
CA SER A 24 -0.77 -11.91 2.92
C SER A 24 -1.09 -10.43 3.15
N VAL A 25 -1.65 -10.09 4.32
CA VAL A 25 -2.00 -8.71 4.67
C VAL A 25 -0.77 -7.84 4.85
N TYR A 26 0.33 -8.40 5.37
CA TYR A 26 1.60 -7.69 5.44
C TYR A 26 2.09 -7.23 4.05
N TYR A 27 1.96 -8.08 3.02
CA TYR A 27 2.28 -7.66 1.65
C TYR A 27 1.31 -6.61 1.11
N ASP A 28 0.01 -6.74 1.42
CA ASP A 28 -1.00 -5.75 1.03
C ASP A 28 -0.67 -4.37 1.63
N TRP A 29 -0.23 -4.31 2.89
CA TRP A 29 0.22 -3.06 3.53
C TRP A 29 1.44 -2.46 2.85
N GLY A 30 2.40 -3.29 2.43
CA GLY A 30 3.53 -2.86 1.64
C GLY A 30 3.12 -2.31 0.27
N ALA A 31 2.18 -2.98 -0.40
CA ALA A 31 1.63 -2.53 -1.68
C ALA A 31 0.88 -1.20 -1.53
N PHE A 32 0.03 -1.08 -0.51
CA PHE A 32 -0.66 0.15 -0.14
C PHE A 32 0.33 1.30 0.06
N CYS A 33 1.39 1.11 0.87
CA CYS A 33 2.38 2.15 1.11
C CYS A 33 3.09 2.60 -0.18
N ARG A 34 3.42 1.67 -1.09
CA ARG A 34 4.03 2.00 -2.39
C ARG A 34 3.07 2.80 -3.28
N VAL A 35 1.81 2.38 -3.38
CA VAL A 35 0.80 3.09 -4.19
C VAL A 35 0.53 4.49 -3.63
N GLU A 36 0.43 4.61 -2.31
CA GLU A 36 0.24 5.89 -1.65
C GLU A 36 1.42 6.85 -1.86
N PHE A 37 2.65 6.33 -1.84
CA PHE A 37 3.82 7.13 -2.17
C PHE A 37 3.72 7.68 -3.59
N LEU A 38 3.40 6.83 -4.58
CA LEU A 38 3.24 7.27 -5.97
C LEU A 38 2.12 8.31 -6.11
N ASN A 39 0.97 8.08 -5.46
CA ASN A 39 -0.15 9.01 -5.44
C ASN A 39 0.26 10.39 -4.90
N GLU A 40 0.97 10.44 -3.78
CA GLU A 40 1.44 11.72 -3.19
C GLU A 40 2.50 12.43 -4.04
N GLN A 41 3.21 11.71 -4.90
CA GLN A 41 4.13 12.28 -5.89
C GLN A 41 3.43 12.68 -7.20
N GLY A 42 2.10 12.57 -7.29
CA GLY A 42 1.32 12.92 -8.48
C GLY A 42 1.25 11.83 -9.56
N LEU A 43 1.84 10.67 -9.32
CA LEU A 43 1.66 9.48 -10.15
C LEU A 43 0.40 8.73 -9.69
N THR A 44 -0.76 9.32 -9.93
CA THR A 44 -2.04 8.70 -9.59
C THR A 44 -2.41 7.58 -10.56
N ALA A 45 -3.39 6.76 -10.19
CA ALA A 45 -3.94 5.74 -11.09
C ALA A 45 -4.39 6.32 -12.45
N ASP A 46 -5.08 7.47 -12.43
CA ASP A 46 -5.55 8.13 -13.66
C ASP A 46 -4.38 8.56 -14.56
N VAL A 47 -3.31 9.11 -13.97
CA VAL A 47 -2.09 9.50 -14.70
C VAL A 47 -1.42 8.27 -15.31
N MET A 48 -1.29 7.19 -14.54
CA MET A 48 -0.72 5.93 -15.04
C MET A 48 -1.54 5.34 -16.19
N MET A 49 -2.87 5.39 -16.11
CA MET A 49 -3.76 4.95 -17.19
C MET A 49 -3.59 5.79 -18.46
N GLN A 50 -3.51 7.13 -18.33
CA GLN A 50 -3.27 8.02 -19.47
C GLN A 50 -1.93 7.74 -20.16
N LEU A 51 -0.90 7.41 -19.36
CA LEU A 51 0.43 7.07 -19.84
C LEU A 51 0.58 5.61 -20.27
N GLN A 52 -0.45 4.77 -20.09
CA GLN A 52 -0.43 3.33 -20.36
C GLN A 52 0.70 2.59 -19.64
N ILE A 53 0.99 3.00 -18.40
CA ILE A 53 1.96 2.35 -17.50
C ILE A 53 1.26 1.86 -16.24
N GLY A 54 1.93 1.00 -15.47
CA GLY A 54 1.46 0.59 -14.16
C GLY A 54 2.56 -0.08 -13.34
N PRO A 55 2.41 -0.14 -12.01
CA PRO A 55 3.33 -0.90 -11.15
C PRO A 55 3.18 -2.41 -11.43
N ILE A 56 4.28 -3.15 -11.27
CA ILE A 56 4.36 -4.62 -11.36
C ILE A 56 4.58 -5.20 -9.96
#